data_AF-A0A7V3CTY0-F1
#
_entry.id   AF-A0A7V3CTY0-F1
#
_cell.length_a   1.000
_cell.length_b   1.000
_cell.length_c   1.000
_cell.angle_alpha   90.00
_cell.angle_beta   90.00
_cell.angle_gamma   90.00
#
_symmetry.space_group_name_H-M   'P 1'
#
loop_
_entity.id
_entity.type
_entity.pdbx_description
1 polymer ?
#
loop_
_entity_poly.entity_id
_entity_poly.type
_entity_poly.pdbx_seq_one_letter_code
_entity_poly.pdbx_strand_id
1 'polypeptide(L)'
;MKRIALLLLPLILFLACDKVENPNQNPNAVTNCTVNPHIVKSNLTKMKFRKVLVEDYTGHTCGNCPRAAENATTIVNRHGDSVVVIAVHAGTQFAPPAP
;
A
#
# COMPACT_ATOMS: atom_id res chain seq x y z
N MET A 1 -0.84 13.97 49.46
CA MET A 1 -0.84 14.45 48.05
C MET A 1 -0.05 13.54 47.10
N LYS A 2 1.19 13.12 47.41
CA LYS A 2 1.98 12.22 46.53
C LYS A 2 1.35 10.84 46.24
N ARG A 3 0.65 10.24 47.21
CA ARG A 3 -0.03 8.95 47.03
C ARG A 3 -1.29 9.03 46.15
N ILE A 4 -1.97 10.17 46.15
CA ILE A 4 -3.13 10.42 45.28
C ILE A 4 -2.66 10.61 43.84
N ALA A 5 -1.53 11.31 43.64
CA ALA A 5 -0.91 11.45 42.32
C ALA A 5 -0.48 10.09 41.72
N LEU A 6 -0.02 9.14 42.55
CA LEU A 6 0.36 7.80 42.10
C LEU A 6 -0.83 6.95 41.62
N LEU A 7 -2.01 7.16 42.20
CA LEU A 7 -3.25 6.44 41.83
C LEU A 7 -3.94 7.03 40.58
N LEU A 8 -3.67 8.29 40.24
CA LEU A 8 -4.22 8.96 39.05
C LEU A 8 -3.46 8.62 37.76
N LEU A 9 -2.22 8.15 37.85
CA LEU A 9 -1.39 7.79 36.70
C LEU A 9 -1.99 6.69 35.79
N PRO A 10 -2.52 5.56 36.30
CA PRO A 10 -3.15 4.56 35.45
C PRO A 10 -4.45 5.03 34.79
N LEU A 11 -5.20 5.96 35.41
CA LEU A 11 -6.46 6.48 34.87
C LEU A 11 -6.24 7.31 33.60
N ILE A 12 -5.12 8.03 33.52
CA ILE A 12 -4.75 8.86 32.37
C ILE A 12 -4.40 7.99 31.15
N LEU A 13 -3.84 6.80 31.37
CA LEU A 13 -3.49 5.85 30.29
C LEU A 13 -4.73 5.26 29.60
N PHE A 14 -5.88 5.15 30.30
CA PHE A 14 -7.12 4.67 29.69
C PHE A 14 -7.86 5.73 28.86
N LEU A 15 -7.55 7.03 29.05
CA LEU A 15 -8.17 8.13 28.31
C LEU A 15 -7.41 8.50 27.03
N ALA A 16 -6.20 8.00 26.83
CA ALA A 16 -5.35 8.31 25.68
C ALA A 16 -5.65 7.46 24.42
N CYS A 17 -6.85 6.86 24.33
CA CYS A 17 -7.26 6.16 23.12
C CYS A 17 -7.57 7.19 22.03
N ASP A 18 -6.62 7.42 21.13
CA ASP A 18 -6.82 8.19 19.90
C ASP A 18 -7.81 7.43 19.00
N LYS A 19 -9.08 7.84 19.04
CA LYS A 19 -10.13 7.34 18.18
C LYS A 19 -10.08 8.16 16.90
N VAL A 20 -9.63 7.51 15.82
CA VAL A 20 -9.73 8.09 14.48
C VAL A 20 -11.22 8.25 14.13
N GLU A 21 -11.72 9.48 14.15
CA GLU A 21 -13.08 9.80 13.72
C GLU A 21 -13.19 9.65 12.20
N ASN A 22 -13.88 8.58 11.81
CA ASN A 22 -14.52 8.31 10.53
C ASN A 22 -13.86 8.96 9.28
N PRO A 23 -12.99 8.24 8.54
CA PRO A 23 -12.42 8.77 7.30
C PRO A 23 -13.54 8.99 6.28
N ASN A 24 -13.75 10.26 5.88
CA ASN A 24 -14.63 10.75 4.81
C ASN A 24 -15.36 9.66 4.00
N GLN A 25 -16.56 9.27 4.43
CA GLN A 25 -17.37 8.25 3.76
C GLN A 25 -18.12 8.76 2.52
N ASN A 26 -17.87 9.99 2.06
CA ASN A 26 -18.52 10.51 0.88
C ASN A 26 -17.60 11.42 0.04
N PRO A 27 -16.64 10.84 -0.72
CA PRO A 27 -16.00 11.61 -1.77
C PRO A 27 -17.08 12.01 -2.79
N ASN A 28 -17.26 13.31 -3.01
CA ASN A 28 -18.15 13.84 -4.04
C ASN A 28 -18.02 13.00 -5.31
N ALA A 29 -19.15 12.45 -5.78
CA ALA A 29 -19.17 11.64 -6.98
C ALA A 29 -18.68 12.49 -8.16
N VAL A 30 -17.43 12.26 -8.58
CA VAL A 30 -16.90 12.85 -9.81
C VAL A 30 -17.68 12.23 -10.96
N THR A 31 -18.63 13.00 -11.51
CA THR A 31 -19.60 12.55 -12.52
C THR A 31 -19.01 12.51 -13.94
N ASN A 32 -17.87 13.17 -14.18
CA ASN A 32 -17.27 13.30 -15.51
C ASN A 32 -15.83 12.79 -15.56
N CYS A 33 -15.58 11.57 -15.10
CA CYS A 33 -14.35 10.89 -15.49
C CYS A 33 -14.56 10.30 -16.89
N THR A 34 -13.77 10.70 -17.88
CA THR A 34 -13.59 9.87 -19.09
C THR A 34 -12.89 8.62 -18.63
N VAL A 35 -13.68 7.60 -18.32
CA VAL A 35 -13.21 6.35 -17.76
C VAL A 35 -12.38 5.66 -18.83
N ASN A 36 -11.06 5.66 -18.67
CA ASN A 36 -10.25 4.60 -19.28
C ASN A 36 -10.94 3.27 -18.91
N PRO A 37 -11.26 2.37 -19.86
CA PRO A 37 -12.08 1.18 -19.62
C PRO A 37 -11.64 0.31 -18.42
N HIS A 38 -10.43 0.53 -17.91
CA HIS A 38 -9.88 -0.11 -16.73
C HIS A 38 -10.23 0.53 -15.37
N ILE A 39 -10.84 1.72 -15.27
CA ILE A 39 -11.15 2.39 -13.98
C ILE A 39 -12.64 2.67 -13.84
N VAL A 40 -13.44 1.62 -13.69
CA VAL A 40 -14.85 1.75 -13.33
C VAL A 40 -14.94 2.23 -11.87
N LYS A 41 -15.47 3.44 -11.63
CA LYS A 41 -15.90 3.89 -10.30
C LYS A 41 -17.15 3.14 -9.86
N SER A 42 -16.99 1.86 -9.56
CA SER A 42 -17.98 1.08 -8.84
C SER A 42 -17.31 0.49 -7.62
N ASN A 43 -17.87 0.70 -6.43
CA ASN A 43 -17.51 -0.05 -5.22
C ASN A 43 -17.89 -1.54 -5.30
N LEU A 44 -18.32 -2.00 -6.49
CA LEU A 44 -18.39 -3.41 -6.83
C LEU A 44 -16.96 -3.88 -7.11
N THR A 45 -16.33 -4.48 -6.11
CA THR A 45 -15.18 -5.35 -6.32
C THR A 45 -15.61 -6.49 -7.24
N LYS A 46 -15.53 -6.29 -8.56
CA LYS A 46 -15.91 -7.27 -9.59
C LYS A 46 -14.94 -8.47 -9.66
N MET A 47 -13.93 -8.50 -8.81
CA MET A 47 -12.97 -9.60 -8.75
C MET A 47 -13.46 -10.61 -7.72
N LYS A 48 -13.98 -11.75 -8.21
CA LYS A 48 -14.45 -12.87 -7.37
C LYS A 48 -13.31 -13.63 -6.67
N PHE A 49 -12.07 -13.13 -6.73
CA PHE A 49 -10.88 -13.78 -6.21
C PHE A 49 -9.93 -12.77 -5.58
N ARG A 50 -9.14 -13.23 -4.60
CA ARG A 50 -8.13 -12.44 -3.90
C ARG A 50 -6.99 -12.07 -4.85
N LYS A 51 -6.54 -10.82 -4.77
CA LYS A 51 -5.30 -10.35 -5.39
C LYS A 51 -4.18 -10.27 -4.36
N VAL A 52 -2.95 -10.56 -4.78
CA VAL A 52 -1.73 -10.39 -3.98
C VAL A 52 -0.89 -9.30 -4.62
N LEU A 53 -0.51 -8.29 -3.84
CA LEU A 53 0.45 -7.26 -4.25
C LEU A 53 1.86 -7.71 -3.89
N VAL A 54 2.78 -7.60 -4.84
CA VAL A 54 4.21 -7.82 -4.64
C VAL A 54 4.94 -6.53 -4.97
N GLU A 55 5.63 -5.96 -3.99
CA GLU A 55 6.46 -4.78 -4.17
C GLU A 55 7.92 -5.21 -4.35
N ASP A 56 8.47 -4.99 -5.55
CA ASP A 56 9.87 -5.28 -5.88
C ASP A 56 10.71 -4.01 -5.69
N TYR A 57 11.40 -3.92 -4.56
CA TYR A 57 12.33 -2.81 -4.29
C TYR A 57 13.63 -3.03 -5.06
N THR A 58 13.84 -2.19 -6.08
CA THR A 58 14.77 -2.47 -7.17
C THR A 58 15.62 -1.25 -7.55
N GLY A 59 16.56 -1.43 -8.46
CA GLY A 59 17.44 -0.38 -8.97
C GLY A 59 18.11 -0.77 -10.30
N HIS A 60 18.28 0.19 -11.20
CA HIS A 60 18.81 -0.07 -12.54
C HIS A 60 20.28 -0.54 -12.54
N THR A 61 21.11 -0.10 -11.58
CA THR A 61 22.50 -0.57 -11.40
C THR A 61 22.64 -1.71 -10.39
N CYS A 62 21.54 -2.19 -9.79
CA CYS A 62 21.57 -3.30 -8.86
C CYS A 62 21.78 -4.62 -9.63
N GLY A 63 22.93 -5.26 -9.48
CA GLY A 63 23.28 -6.48 -10.23
C GLY A 63 22.39 -7.70 -9.94
N ASN A 64 21.73 -7.75 -8.77
CA ASN A 64 20.83 -8.86 -8.40
C ASN A 64 19.39 -8.64 -8.86
N CYS A 65 19.03 -7.38 -9.17
CA CYS A 65 17.66 -6.98 -9.44
C CYS A 65 17.09 -7.54 -10.76
N PRO A 66 17.86 -7.73 -11.86
CA PRO A 66 17.36 -8.38 -13.07
C PRO A 66 16.78 -9.79 -12.82
N ARG A 67 17.48 -10.62 -12.03
CA ARG A 67 17.02 -11.96 -11.69
C ARG A 67 15.79 -11.94 -10.77
N ALA A 68 15.65 -10.92 -9.92
CA ALA A 68 14.43 -10.73 -9.12
C ALA A 68 13.23 -10.38 -10.02
N ALA A 69 13.43 -9.51 -11.02
CA ALA A 69 12.41 -9.15 -11.99
C ALA A 69 11.97 -10.35 -12.85
N GLU A 70 12.88 -11.24 -13.24
CA GLU A 70 12.56 -12.51 -13.92
C GLU A 70 11.68 -13.43 -13.05
N ASN A 71 11.98 -13.53 -11.76
CA ASN A 71 11.16 -14.29 -10.81
C ASN A 71 9.76 -13.67 -10.64
N ALA A 72 9.68 -12.33 -10.52
CA ALA A 72 8.42 -11.62 -10.43
C ALA A 72 7.55 -11.84 -11.70
N THR A 73 8.18 -11.79 -12.87
CA THR A 73 7.55 -12.12 -14.16
C THR A 73 7.02 -13.56 -14.17
N THR A 74 7.81 -14.51 -13.67
CA THR A 74 7.41 -15.91 -13.56
C THR A 74 6.18 -16.09 -12.66
N ILE A 75 6.11 -15.36 -11.54
CA ILE A 75 4.96 -15.37 -10.63
C ILE A 75 3.71 -14.81 -11.35
N VAL A 76 3.84 -13.67 -12.04
CA VAL A 76 2.72 -13.07 -12.81
C VAL A 76 2.25 -14.03 -13.90
N ASN A 77 3.16 -14.64 -14.64
CA ASN A 77 2.80 -15.60 -15.70
C ASN A 77 2.08 -16.84 -15.15
N ARG A 78 2.43 -17.29 -13.93
CA ARG A 78 1.79 -18.44 -13.28
C ARG A 78 0.41 -18.12 -12.71
N HIS A 79 0.22 -16.90 -12.17
CA HIS A 79 -0.94 -16.54 -11.37
C HIS A 79 -1.89 -15.54 -12.05
N GLY A 80 -1.50 -15.01 -13.22
CA GLY A 80 -2.28 -14.06 -14.02
C GLY A 80 -2.78 -12.88 -13.19
N ASP A 81 -4.05 -12.54 -13.37
CA ASP A 81 -4.69 -11.38 -12.73
C ASP A 81 -4.77 -11.43 -11.20
N SER A 82 -4.45 -12.58 -10.57
CA SER A 82 -4.45 -12.72 -9.10
C SER A 82 -3.19 -12.19 -8.44
N VAL A 83 -2.15 -11.84 -9.20
CA VAL A 83 -0.94 -11.19 -8.69
C VAL A 83 -0.73 -9.87 -9.40
N VAL A 84 -0.40 -8.84 -8.64
CA VAL A 84 0.00 -7.53 -9.14
C VAL A 84 1.41 -7.26 -8.63
N VAL A 85 2.34 -7.01 -9.55
CA VAL A 85 3.73 -6.66 -9.21
C VAL A 85 3.94 -5.17 -9.48
N ILE A 86 4.60 -4.48 -8.57
CA ILE A 86 5.07 -3.11 -8.77
C ILE A 86 6.58 -3.04 -8.53
N ALA A 87 7.28 -2.28 -9.37
CA ALA A 87 8.72 -2.03 -9.21
C ALA A 87 8.93 -0.68 -8.50
N VAL A 88 9.55 -0.72 -7.33
CA VAL A 88 9.83 0.47 -6.51
C VAL A 88 11.32 0.77 -6.57
N HIS A 89 11.69 1.79 -7.33
CA HIS A 89 13.07 2.28 -7.43
C HIS A 89 13.39 3.18 -6.22
N ALA A 90 13.50 2.57 -5.03
CA ALA A 90 13.79 3.28 -3.79
C ALA A 90 15.30 3.31 -3.52
N GLY A 91 15.84 4.50 -3.27
CA GLY A 91 17.21 4.69 -2.79
C GLY A 91 18.07 5.52 -3.73
N THR A 92 19.25 5.90 -3.24
CA THR A 92 20.18 6.79 -3.94
C THR A 92 21.40 6.05 -4.50
N GLN A 93 21.54 4.76 -4.18
CA GLN A 93 22.70 3.97 -4.61
C GLN A 93 22.48 3.32 -5.98
N PHE A 94 21.34 2.66 -6.17
CA PHE A 94 21.10 1.82 -7.35
C PHE A 94 19.93 2.26 -8.24
N ALA A 95 19.05 3.12 -7.71
CA ALA A 95 17.85 3.59 -8.36
C ALA A 95 17.94 4.93 -9.11
N PRO A 96 18.87 5.87 -8.81
CA PRO A 96 18.94 7.14 -9.54
C PRO A 96 19.17 6.93 -11.04
N PRO A 97 18.80 7.87 -11.92
CA PRO A 97 19.14 7.77 -13.34
C PRO A 97 20.65 7.68 -13.54
N ALA A 98 21.14 6.69 -14.28
CA ALA A 98 22.49 6.75 -14.83
C ALA A 98 22.53 7.71 -16.03
N PRO A 99 23.65 8.42 -16.23
CA PRO A 99 23.90 9.22 -17.43
C PRO A 99 23.96 8.37 -18.71
#